data_AF-A0A317ZYD2-F1
#
_entry.id   AF-A0A317ZYD2-F1
#
_cell.length_a   1.000
_cell.length_b   1.000
_cell.length_c   1.000
_cell.angle_alpha   90.00
_cell.angle_beta   90.00
_cell.angle_gamma   90.00
#
_symmetry.space_group_name_H-M   'P 1'
#
loop_
_entity.id
_entity.type
_entity.pdbx_description
1 polymer ?
#
loop_
_entity_poly.entity_id
_entity_poly.type
_entity_poly.pdbx_seq_one_letter_code
_entity_poly.pdbx_strand_id
1 'polypeptide(L)'
;MASTSRPRPLFTVVASVGLAAALTIGAVSSASAAVIPTGPINLGTAATYGVLGASAVTNTGPTVVNGDLGISPGTAITGFTGAPNGLVNGSVHATDAAARQAQRDTTTAYNVAASLSPTTTGISELSGLSLTPGVYTGGALALSNNGELTLAGSANSVWVFQAASTLTVGSATRIIITGGASACNVFWQVGSSATIGTGAAFQGTVLAQTSITATTSATIVGRLLARTAAVTLDTNTITAPTGCAAPGTPSGTVAPTITSDAPADATAGTPYSHTVTATGTPTPTFLISSGELPAGLSLNEDTGTISGTPTTPGSSTFTVSAGNGTAPNATAEYTVDTARAVVVTPTPTPTPTNTATPTPTPTNTATPTPTPTPTTTPTPTPTPTPSNTATPTPSNTATPTPTPTATSTATATPTPAAGSTGGGGTGAGTGSTAKALAETGSNATPVILVGGLIILIGVALITVVGIRRRRATN
;
A
#
# COMPACT_ATOMS: atom_id res chain seq x y z
N MET A 1 -48.79 82.37 35.83
CA MET A 1 -50.15 82.08 36.32
C MET A 1 -50.37 80.58 36.21
N ALA A 2 -50.90 79.90 37.25
CA ALA A 2 -51.10 78.43 37.36
C ALA A 2 -49.81 77.57 37.18
N SER A 3 -49.46 76.56 38.00
CA SER A 3 -50.18 75.47 38.67
C SER A 3 -50.66 74.39 37.68
N THR A 4 -50.38 73.08 37.82
CA THR A 4 -49.72 72.27 38.90
C THR A 4 -48.28 71.85 38.49
N SER A 5 -47.57 70.75 38.87
CA SER A 5 -47.78 69.53 39.70
C SER A 5 -46.44 68.90 40.20
N ARG A 6 -46.51 67.77 40.91
CA ARG A 6 -45.48 66.76 41.26
C ARG A 6 -46.19 65.38 41.47
N PRO A 7 -45.59 64.21 41.84
CA PRO A 7 -44.19 63.79 41.99
C PRO A 7 -43.81 62.40 41.37
N ARG A 8 -42.57 61.95 41.66
CA ARG A 8 -41.99 60.58 41.79
C ARG A 8 -42.92 59.51 42.45
N PRO A 9 -42.68 58.16 42.37
CA PRO A 9 -41.36 57.54 42.65
C PRO A 9 -40.94 56.18 42.03
N LEU A 10 -39.71 55.83 42.41
CA LEU A 10 -38.96 54.56 42.41
C LEU A 10 -39.73 53.28 42.79
N PHE A 11 -39.30 52.12 42.28
CA PHE A 11 -39.17 50.89 43.08
C PHE A 11 -38.11 49.94 42.50
N THR A 12 -37.39 49.24 43.38
CA THR A 12 -36.39 48.21 43.04
C THR A 12 -36.66 46.96 43.88
N VAL A 13 -36.67 45.77 43.28
CA VAL A 13 -36.77 44.49 43.99
C VAL A 13 -35.81 43.49 43.36
N VAL A 14 -35.12 42.70 44.21
CA VAL A 14 -34.24 41.60 43.82
C VAL A 14 -34.85 40.30 44.33
N ALA A 15 -34.85 39.24 43.50
CA ALA A 15 -35.24 37.90 43.90
C ALA A 15 -34.32 36.85 43.26
N SER A 16 -34.03 35.80 44.02
CA SER A 16 -32.89 34.89 43.85
C SER A 16 -33.21 33.60 43.08
N VAL A 17 -32.19 33.08 42.38
CA VAL A 17 -31.79 31.65 42.27
C VAL A 17 -32.88 30.60 41.97
N GLY A 18 -32.74 29.93 40.83
CA GLY A 18 -33.37 28.63 40.56
C GLY A 18 -32.43 27.73 39.74
N LEU A 19 -31.92 26.66 40.34
CA LEU A 19 -31.06 25.67 39.68
C LEU A 19 -31.92 24.58 39.02
N ALA A 20 -31.76 24.37 37.71
CA ALA A 20 -32.37 23.25 36.99
C ALA A 20 -31.38 22.68 35.97
N ALA A 21 -30.74 21.55 36.30
CA ALA A 21 -29.85 20.83 35.39
C ALA A 21 -30.66 19.96 34.43
N ALA A 22 -30.84 20.43 33.19
CA ALA A 22 -31.47 19.64 32.12
C ALA A 22 -30.42 18.81 31.38
N LEU A 23 -30.32 17.52 31.74
CA LEU A 23 -29.38 16.56 31.15
C LEU A 23 -29.82 16.13 29.74
N THR A 24 -29.42 16.87 28.70
CA THR A 24 -29.70 16.53 27.29
C THR A 24 -28.67 15.52 26.76
N ILE A 25 -28.89 14.24 27.03
CA ILE A 25 -28.20 13.13 26.34
C ILE A 25 -28.92 12.87 25.01
N GLY A 26 -28.14 12.51 23.97
CA GLY A 26 -28.66 11.62 22.93
C GLY A 26 -29.13 12.22 21.62
N ALA A 27 -28.26 12.97 20.94
CA ALA A 27 -28.20 12.95 19.47
C ALA A 27 -26.78 13.27 19.00
N VAL A 28 -25.85 12.31 19.11
CA VAL A 28 -24.66 12.37 18.27
C VAL A 28 -25.11 12.31 16.82
N SER A 29 -24.54 13.15 15.97
CA SER A 29 -24.66 12.92 14.52
C SER A 29 -24.02 11.57 14.25
N SER A 30 -24.82 10.55 13.94
CA SER A 30 -24.31 9.32 13.38
C SER A 30 -23.63 9.70 12.07
N ALA A 31 -22.29 9.75 12.08
CA ALA A 31 -21.51 9.94 10.88
C ALA A 31 -22.00 8.89 9.88
N SER A 32 -22.52 9.34 8.73
CA SER A 32 -22.95 8.43 7.68
C SER A 32 -21.78 7.52 7.37
N ALA A 33 -21.92 6.22 7.67
CA ALA A 33 -21.00 5.21 7.18
C ALA A 33 -21.06 5.32 5.66
N ALA A 34 -20.07 5.99 5.08
CA ALA A 34 -20.01 6.21 3.66
C ALA A 34 -19.93 4.83 3.03
N VAL A 35 -20.98 4.43 2.33
CA VAL A 35 -20.95 3.26 1.44
C VAL A 35 -20.12 3.70 0.23
N ILE A 36 -18.82 3.78 0.44
CA ILE A 36 -17.81 4.00 -0.59
C ILE A 36 -18.03 2.88 -1.62
N PRO A 37 -17.99 3.16 -2.93
CA PRO A 37 -17.99 2.13 -3.95
C PRO A 37 -16.66 1.37 -3.93
N THR A 38 -16.43 0.54 -2.90
CA THR A 38 -15.30 -0.38 -2.75
C THR A 38 -15.41 -1.59 -3.68
N GLY A 39 -15.78 -1.33 -4.94
CA GLY A 39 -15.68 -2.30 -6.01
C GLY A 39 -14.23 -2.44 -6.48
N PRO A 40 -13.82 -3.61 -6.98
CA PRO A 40 -12.56 -3.74 -7.71
C PRO A 40 -12.62 -2.91 -8.99
N ILE A 41 -11.48 -2.35 -9.43
CA ILE A 41 -11.39 -1.63 -10.71
C ILE A 41 -11.41 -2.65 -11.85
N ASN A 42 -12.61 -3.09 -12.20
CA ASN A 42 -12.84 -4.08 -13.25
C ASN A 42 -12.71 -3.41 -14.63
N LEU A 43 -11.72 -3.84 -15.41
CA LEU A 43 -11.46 -3.36 -16.77
C LEU A 43 -12.41 -3.96 -17.82
N GLY A 44 -13.21 -4.98 -17.46
CA GLY A 44 -14.14 -5.65 -18.38
C GLY A 44 -13.43 -6.15 -19.64
N THR A 45 -13.98 -5.84 -20.81
CA THR A 45 -13.40 -6.17 -22.12
C THR A 45 -12.11 -5.39 -22.43
N ALA A 46 -11.80 -4.29 -21.72
CA ALA A 46 -10.51 -3.60 -21.86
C ALA A 46 -9.33 -4.36 -21.21
N ALA A 47 -9.58 -5.45 -20.49
CA ALA A 47 -8.55 -6.21 -19.80
C ALA A 47 -7.50 -6.86 -20.73
N THR A 48 -7.84 -7.17 -21.98
CA THR A 48 -6.91 -7.77 -22.96
C THR A 48 -6.08 -6.74 -23.74
N TYR A 49 -6.48 -5.47 -23.70
CA TYR A 49 -5.85 -4.40 -24.48
C TYR A 49 -4.55 -3.93 -23.82
N GLY A 50 -3.45 -3.96 -24.58
CA GLY A 50 -2.23 -3.26 -24.21
C GLY A 50 -2.36 -1.75 -24.49
N VAL A 51 -3.08 -1.39 -25.56
CA VAL A 51 -3.31 0.01 -25.97
C VAL A 51 -4.75 0.20 -26.46
N LEU A 52 -5.42 1.23 -25.96
CA LEU A 52 -6.76 1.64 -26.40
C LEU A 52 -6.83 3.16 -26.55
N GLY A 53 -7.00 3.66 -27.77
CA GLY A 53 -7.18 5.08 -28.07
C GLY A 53 -8.64 5.45 -28.34
N ALA A 54 -8.95 6.75 -28.28
CA ALA A 54 -10.28 7.27 -28.61
C ALA A 54 -10.31 8.03 -29.94
N SER A 55 -9.38 8.96 -30.18
CA SER A 55 -9.32 9.75 -31.43
C SER A 55 -8.31 9.21 -32.44
N ALA A 56 -7.15 8.73 -31.98
CA ALA A 56 -6.10 8.11 -32.79
C ALA A 56 -5.26 7.14 -31.95
N VAL A 57 -4.57 6.22 -32.60
CA VAL A 57 -3.34 5.59 -32.06
C VAL A 57 -2.23 5.75 -33.08
N THR A 58 -1.13 6.38 -32.68
CA THR A 58 -0.02 6.73 -33.58
C THR A 58 1.28 6.18 -33.03
N ASN A 59 2.03 5.47 -33.87
CA ASN A 59 3.31 4.87 -33.51
C ASN A 59 4.46 5.33 -34.41
N THR A 60 5.63 5.53 -33.80
CA THR A 60 6.93 5.69 -34.46
C THR A 60 7.83 4.49 -34.14
N GLY A 61 8.60 4.00 -35.10
CA GLY A 61 9.59 2.94 -34.88
C GLY A 61 9.00 1.55 -34.50
N PRO A 62 9.86 0.61 -34.07
CA PRO A 62 9.51 -0.80 -33.86
C PRO A 62 8.89 -1.06 -32.49
N THR A 63 7.76 -0.40 -32.18
CA THR A 63 6.97 -0.70 -30.97
C THR A 63 6.39 -2.10 -31.00
N VAL A 64 6.38 -2.81 -29.87
CA VAL A 64 5.73 -4.11 -29.72
C VAL A 64 4.62 -4.01 -28.68
N VAL A 65 3.39 -4.35 -29.07
CA VAL A 65 2.23 -4.47 -28.18
C VAL A 65 1.90 -5.96 -27.97
N ASN A 66 2.21 -6.50 -26.80
CA ASN A 66 1.82 -7.84 -26.37
C ASN A 66 0.46 -7.74 -25.65
N GLY A 67 -0.61 -7.86 -26.43
CA GLY A 67 -2.00 -7.59 -26.06
C GLY A 67 -2.76 -6.97 -27.22
N ASP A 68 -4.06 -6.72 -27.04
CA ASP A 68 -4.89 -6.14 -28.11
C ASP A 68 -4.60 -4.64 -28.30
N LEU A 69 -4.81 -4.16 -29.53
CA LEU A 69 -4.71 -2.76 -29.94
C LEU A 69 -6.08 -2.25 -30.39
N GLY A 70 -6.61 -1.22 -29.73
CA GLY A 70 -7.96 -0.71 -29.98
C GLY A 70 -8.05 0.77 -30.34
N ILE A 71 -9.04 1.11 -31.15
CA ILE A 71 -9.52 2.49 -31.30
C ILE A 71 -11.05 2.57 -31.42
N SER A 72 -11.67 3.50 -30.69
CA SER A 72 -13.08 3.88 -30.87
C SER A 72 -13.38 5.18 -30.12
N PRO A 73 -14.17 6.15 -30.67
CA PRO A 73 -14.89 6.08 -31.94
C PRO A 73 -14.04 6.47 -33.16
N GLY A 74 -12.80 6.91 -32.97
CA GLY A 74 -11.87 7.18 -34.07
C GLY A 74 -11.51 5.93 -34.89
N THR A 75 -10.89 6.17 -36.04
CA THR A 75 -10.51 5.15 -37.04
C THR A 75 -9.00 5.11 -37.33
N ALA A 76 -8.24 6.14 -36.91
CA ALA A 76 -6.83 6.31 -37.24
C ALA A 76 -5.91 5.48 -36.33
N ILE A 77 -5.58 4.26 -36.75
CA ILE A 77 -4.38 3.55 -36.28
C ILE A 77 -3.27 3.77 -37.31
N THR A 78 -2.10 4.26 -36.89
CA THR A 78 -0.96 4.56 -37.78
C THR A 78 0.35 4.06 -37.20
N GLY A 79 1.28 3.66 -38.08
CA GLY A 79 2.60 3.14 -37.68
C GLY A 79 2.61 1.69 -37.18
N PHE A 80 1.55 0.92 -37.37
CA PHE A 80 1.46 -0.51 -37.05
C PHE A 80 1.32 -1.35 -38.33
N THR A 81 2.45 -1.70 -38.95
CA THR A 81 2.49 -2.47 -40.20
C THR A 81 3.42 -3.69 -40.12
N GLY A 82 3.83 -4.09 -38.92
CA GLY A 82 4.97 -4.99 -38.72
C GLY A 82 6.32 -4.30 -38.99
N ALA A 83 7.40 -5.03 -38.73
CA ALA A 83 8.77 -4.51 -38.80
C ALA A 83 9.10 -3.87 -40.17
N PRO A 84 9.80 -2.72 -40.21
CA PRO A 84 10.47 -2.02 -39.10
C PRO A 84 9.56 -1.11 -38.26
N ASN A 85 8.26 -1.06 -38.56
CA ASN A 85 7.26 -0.31 -37.79
C ASN A 85 6.68 -1.17 -36.66
N GLY A 86 5.62 -0.68 -36.02
CA GLY A 86 4.98 -1.31 -34.88
C GLY A 86 4.36 -2.68 -35.19
N LEU A 87 4.48 -3.59 -34.22
CA LEU A 87 3.94 -4.95 -34.22
C LEU A 87 2.91 -5.10 -33.10
N VAL A 88 1.83 -5.85 -33.37
CA VAL A 88 0.81 -6.22 -32.39
C VAL A 88 0.78 -7.74 -32.28
N ASN A 89 1.08 -8.26 -31.11
CA ASN A 89 1.01 -9.68 -30.75
C ASN A 89 -0.34 -9.95 -30.05
N GLY A 90 -1.42 -9.64 -30.77
CA GLY A 90 -2.81 -9.60 -30.29
C GLY A 90 -3.75 -9.16 -31.43
N SER A 91 -5.02 -8.92 -31.11
CA SER A 91 -6.03 -8.47 -32.10
C SER A 91 -6.01 -6.96 -32.28
N VAL A 92 -6.32 -6.49 -33.50
CA VAL A 92 -6.45 -5.05 -33.82
C VAL A 92 -7.92 -4.72 -34.05
N HIS A 93 -8.50 -3.90 -33.16
CA HIS A 93 -9.92 -3.57 -33.12
C HIS A 93 -10.16 -2.10 -33.47
N ALA A 94 -10.60 -1.84 -34.70
CA ALA A 94 -10.86 -0.48 -35.20
C ALA A 94 -12.37 -0.21 -35.34
N THR A 95 -12.90 0.60 -34.42
CA THR A 95 -14.30 1.09 -34.40
C THR A 95 -15.39 -0.01 -34.33
N ASP A 96 -14.98 -1.27 -34.11
CA ASP A 96 -15.86 -2.44 -34.08
C ASP A 96 -16.65 -2.58 -32.76
N ALA A 97 -17.34 -3.71 -32.57
CA ALA A 97 -18.11 -3.95 -31.34
C ALA A 97 -17.23 -4.10 -30.08
N ALA A 98 -16.03 -4.69 -30.21
CA ALA A 98 -15.12 -4.94 -29.11
C ALA A 98 -14.46 -3.65 -28.62
N ALA A 99 -13.90 -2.83 -29.53
CA ALA A 99 -13.32 -1.53 -29.17
C ALA A 99 -14.37 -0.57 -28.57
N ARG A 100 -15.62 -0.61 -29.07
CA ARG A 100 -16.74 0.16 -28.51
C ARG A 100 -17.16 -0.30 -27.12
N GLN A 101 -17.04 -1.59 -26.77
CA GLN A 101 -17.27 -2.07 -25.40
C GLN A 101 -16.07 -1.76 -24.50
N ALA A 102 -14.84 -1.96 -24.97
CA ALA A 102 -13.62 -1.68 -24.22
C ALA A 102 -13.53 -0.20 -23.80
N GLN A 103 -13.99 0.74 -24.63
CA GLN A 103 -14.07 2.17 -24.25
C GLN A 103 -15.17 2.47 -23.20
N ARG A 104 -16.28 1.72 -23.20
CA ARG A 104 -17.29 1.80 -22.12
C ARG A 104 -16.74 1.23 -20.81
N ASP A 105 -16.07 0.10 -20.86
CA ASP A 105 -15.51 -0.55 -19.68
C ASP A 105 -14.34 0.26 -19.11
N THR A 106 -13.48 0.82 -19.96
CA THR A 106 -12.44 1.81 -19.59
C THR A 106 -13.04 3.05 -18.91
N THR A 107 -14.17 3.55 -19.43
CA THR A 107 -14.92 4.65 -18.79
C THR A 107 -15.47 4.27 -17.42
N THR A 108 -16.01 3.06 -17.27
CA THR A 108 -16.48 2.53 -15.98
C THR A 108 -15.32 2.39 -14.99
N ALA A 109 -14.22 1.77 -15.40
CA ALA A 109 -13.01 1.59 -14.59
C ALA A 109 -12.41 2.93 -14.14
N TYR A 110 -12.32 3.91 -15.04
CA TYR A 110 -11.89 5.28 -14.72
C TYR A 110 -12.80 5.92 -13.67
N ASN A 111 -14.12 5.86 -13.86
CA ASN A 111 -15.09 6.47 -12.95
C ASN A 111 -15.05 5.80 -11.57
N VAL A 112 -14.90 4.46 -11.50
CA VAL A 112 -14.69 3.72 -10.25
C VAL A 112 -13.40 4.18 -9.58
N ALA A 113 -12.26 4.16 -10.30
CA ALA A 113 -10.96 4.56 -9.76
C ALA A 113 -10.93 6.01 -9.22
N ALA A 114 -11.62 6.94 -9.89
CA ALA A 114 -11.79 8.33 -9.45
C ALA A 114 -12.77 8.49 -8.26
N SER A 115 -13.66 7.52 -8.02
CA SER A 115 -14.64 7.54 -6.93
C SER A 115 -14.16 6.92 -5.61
N LEU A 116 -13.01 6.25 -5.63
CA LEU A 116 -12.41 5.66 -4.43
C LEU A 116 -11.92 6.75 -3.47
N SER A 117 -12.20 6.58 -2.18
CA SER A 117 -11.71 7.49 -1.14
C SER A 117 -10.19 7.36 -0.97
N PRO A 118 -9.43 8.47 -1.01
CA PRO A 118 -7.98 8.44 -0.81
C PRO A 118 -7.58 7.99 0.60
N THR A 119 -6.58 7.11 0.68
CA THR A 119 -5.85 6.78 1.90
C THR A 119 -4.71 7.78 2.16
N THR A 120 -4.28 8.52 1.13
CA THR A 120 -3.25 9.55 1.24
C THR A 120 -3.49 10.66 0.23
N THR A 121 -3.33 11.92 0.64
CA THR A 121 -3.68 13.11 -0.14
C THR A 121 -2.50 14.07 -0.28
N GLY A 122 -2.58 14.99 -1.24
CA GLY A 122 -1.61 16.09 -1.39
C GLY A 122 -0.27 15.72 -2.03
N ILE A 123 -0.16 14.52 -2.62
CA ILE A 123 1.07 14.06 -3.28
C ILE A 123 1.27 14.82 -4.60
N SER A 124 2.54 15.06 -4.97
CA SER A 124 2.94 15.68 -6.24
C SER A 124 4.15 15.01 -6.89
N GLU A 125 5.10 14.51 -6.09
CA GLU A 125 6.25 13.71 -6.52
C GLU A 125 6.19 12.33 -5.83
N LEU A 126 6.52 11.28 -6.58
CA LEU A 126 6.46 9.88 -6.16
C LEU A 126 7.84 9.21 -6.08
N SER A 127 8.89 9.87 -6.56
CA SER A 127 10.27 9.36 -6.55
C SER A 127 10.84 9.24 -5.13
N GLY A 128 11.53 8.15 -4.86
CA GLY A 128 12.08 7.81 -3.54
C GLY A 128 11.05 7.21 -2.57
N LEU A 129 9.77 7.13 -2.95
CA LEU A 129 8.74 6.55 -2.08
C LEU A 129 8.71 5.02 -2.18
N SER A 130 8.45 4.39 -1.03
CA SER A 130 8.02 3.00 -0.93
C SER A 130 6.59 2.99 -0.40
N LEU A 131 5.64 2.60 -1.23
CA LEU A 131 4.21 2.69 -0.96
C LEU A 131 3.59 1.32 -0.70
N THR A 132 2.96 1.20 0.46
CA THR A 132 2.05 0.12 0.82
C THR A 132 0.76 0.18 -0.03
N PRO A 133 -0.14 -0.83 0.03
CA PRO A 133 -1.36 -0.85 -0.78
C PRO A 133 -2.32 0.27 -0.34
N GLY A 134 -2.91 1.00 -1.28
CA GLY A 134 -3.74 2.17 -0.96
C GLY A 134 -4.21 3.00 -2.16
N VAL A 135 -4.85 4.14 -1.86
CA VAL A 135 -5.40 5.10 -2.82
C VAL A 135 -4.74 6.47 -2.60
N TYR A 136 -3.92 6.89 -3.56
CA TYR A 136 -3.00 8.01 -3.48
C TYR A 136 -3.48 9.14 -4.40
N THR A 137 -3.81 10.31 -3.86
CA THR A 137 -4.36 11.43 -4.66
C THR A 137 -3.48 12.68 -4.64
N GLY A 138 -3.47 13.39 -5.77
CA GLY A 138 -2.63 14.56 -5.99
C GLY A 138 -3.17 15.49 -7.08
N GLY A 139 -2.52 16.65 -7.23
CA GLY A 139 -2.83 17.62 -8.28
C GLY A 139 -2.35 17.11 -9.65
N ALA A 140 -1.13 17.47 -10.03
CA ALA A 140 -0.33 16.68 -10.95
C ALA A 140 0.46 15.65 -10.14
N LEU A 141 0.67 14.45 -10.70
CA LEU A 141 1.58 13.45 -10.14
C LEU A 141 2.81 13.32 -11.04
N ALA A 142 4.00 13.34 -10.44
CA ALA A 142 5.27 13.23 -11.13
C ALA A 142 6.11 12.05 -10.61
N LEU A 143 6.94 11.51 -11.50
CA LEU A 143 8.18 10.83 -11.15
C LEU A 143 9.32 11.58 -11.84
N SER A 144 10.31 12.04 -11.09
CA SER A 144 11.50 12.73 -11.63
C SER A 144 12.37 11.83 -12.54
N ASN A 145 13.23 12.44 -13.37
CA ASN A 145 14.15 11.71 -14.25
C ASN A 145 15.12 10.83 -13.43
N ASN A 146 15.27 9.56 -13.82
CA ASN A 146 15.95 8.50 -13.05
C ASN A 146 15.31 8.20 -11.68
N GLY A 147 14.07 8.64 -11.46
CA GLY A 147 13.33 8.38 -10.23
C GLY A 147 13.01 6.91 -10.03
N GLU A 148 12.75 6.53 -8.78
CA GLU A 148 12.36 5.17 -8.43
C GLU A 148 11.15 5.21 -7.50
N LEU A 149 10.13 4.40 -7.78
CA LEU A 149 8.95 4.22 -6.94
C LEU A 149 8.82 2.74 -6.62
N THR A 150 8.82 2.38 -5.33
CA THR A 150 8.58 1.00 -4.88
C THR A 150 7.12 0.83 -4.47
N LEU A 151 6.48 -0.24 -4.96
CA LEU A 151 5.14 -0.68 -4.57
C LEU A 151 5.27 -2.01 -3.81
N ALA A 152 5.09 -1.97 -2.49
CA ALA A 152 5.40 -3.09 -1.59
C ALA A 152 4.14 -3.76 -1.06
N GLY A 153 3.87 -5.01 -1.47
CA GLY A 153 2.71 -5.75 -0.99
C GLY A 153 2.55 -7.14 -1.61
N SER A 154 1.41 -7.78 -1.32
CA SER A 154 1.08 -9.15 -1.74
C SER A 154 0.45 -9.22 -3.13
N ALA A 155 0.30 -10.42 -3.69
CA ALA A 155 -0.41 -10.66 -4.97
C ALA A 155 -1.86 -10.10 -5.01
N ASN A 156 -2.50 -9.94 -3.86
CA ASN A 156 -3.86 -9.40 -3.71
C ASN A 156 -3.89 -7.88 -3.42
N SER A 157 -2.73 -7.26 -3.23
CA SER A 157 -2.61 -5.83 -2.91
C SER A 157 -2.91 -4.96 -4.13
N VAL A 158 -3.49 -3.78 -3.90
CA VAL A 158 -3.96 -2.84 -4.93
C VAL A 158 -3.39 -1.45 -4.68
N TRP A 159 -3.01 -0.76 -5.74
CA TRP A 159 -2.59 0.63 -5.74
C TRP A 159 -3.43 1.43 -6.73
N VAL A 160 -3.96 2.57 -6.29
CA VAL A 160 -4.71 3.48 -7.16
C VAL A 160 -4.13 4.89 -7.03
N PHE A 161 -3.55 5.40 -8.10
CA PHE A 161 -3.05 6.76 -8.19
C PHE A 161 -4.09 7.63 -8.90
N GLN A 162 -4.54 8.69 -8.23
CA GLN A 162 -5.49 9.68 -8.72
C GLN A 162 -4.75 11.00 -8.96
N ALA A 163 -4.39 11.28 -10.22
CA ALA A 163 -3.93 12.61 -10.62
C ALA A 163 -5.15 13.44 -11.03
N ALA A 164 -5.45 14.53 -10.33
CA ALA A 164 -6.51 15.46 -10.71
C ALA A 164 -6.24 16.17 -12.05
N SER A 165 -4.97 16.28 -12.45
CA SER A 165 -4.54 16.74 -13.78
C SER A 165 -3.65 15.71 -14.48
N THR A 166 -2.35 15.97 -14.61
CA THR A 166 -1.41 15.16 -15.42
C THR A 166 -0.66 14.12 -14.60
N LEU A 167 -0.28 13.02 -15.26
CA LEU A 167 0.78 12.11 -14.81
C LEU A 167 2.03 12.32 -15.68
N THR A 168 3.17 12.61 -15.07
CA THR A 168 4.45 12.79 -15.78
C THR A 168 5.50 11.86 -15.22
N VAL A 169 5.87 10.82 -15.96
CA VAL A 169 6.95 9.88 -15.60
C VAL A 169 8.22 10.31 -16.32
N GLY A 170 9.28 10.63 -15.59
CA GLY A 170 10.57 11.08 -16.15
C GLY A 170 11.28 9.99 -16.94
N SER A 171 12.29 10.38 -17.73
CA SER A 171 13.14 9.46 -18.47
C SER A 171 13.96 8.57 -17.52
N ALA A 172 14.21 7.32 -17.90
CA ALA A 172 14.92 6.29 -17.13
C ALA A 172 14.34 5.98 -15.72
N THR A 173 13.11 6.43 -15.43
CA THR A 173 12.38 6.11 -14.18
C THR A 173 12.12 4.61 -14.06
N ARG A 174 12.13 4.06 -12.84
CA ARG A 174 11.70 2.69 -12.54
C ARG A 174 10.53 2.66 -11.57
N ILE A 175 9.49 1.90 -11.90
CA ILE A 175 8.48 1.47 -10.92
C ILE A 175 8.78 0.01 -10.58
N ILE A 176 9.13 -0.24 -9.32
CA ILE A 176 9.51 -1.55 -8.80
C ILE A 176 8.35 -2.11 -7.98
N ILE A 177 8.03 -3.38 -8.17
CA ILE A 177 7.01 -4.09 -7.38
C ILE A 177 7.72 -5.14 -6.52
N THR A 178 7.43 -5.18 -5.22
CA THR A 178 8.04 -6.11 -4.24
C THR A 178 6.96 -6.82 -3.42
N GLY A 179 7.35 -7.87 -2.67
CA GLY A 179 6.44 -8.65 -1.81
C GLY A 179 5.54 -9.67 -2.52
N GLY A 180 5.63 -9.78 -3.86
CA GLY A 180 4.79 -10.66 -4.68
C GLY A 180 3.54 -10.00 -5.26
N ALA A 181 3.40 -8.68 -5.12
CA ALA A 181 2.39 -7.89 -5.83
C ALA A 181 2.53 -7.94 -7.36
N SER A 182 1.49 -7.49 -8.07
CA SER A 182 1.37 -7.58 -9.52
C SER A 182 0.86 -6.28 -10.16
N ALA A 183 1.39 -5.96 -11.35
CA ALA A 183 0.93 -4.87 -12.19
C ALA A 183 -0.55 -4.99 -12.63
N CYS A 184 -1.16 -6.18 -12.48
CA CYS A 184 -2.61 -6.36 -12.58
C CYS A 184 -3.41 -5.40 -11.68
N ASN A 185 -2.87 -5.05 -10.52
CA ASN A 185 -3.57 -4.35 -9.45
C ASN A 185 -3.07 -2.90 -9.24
N VAL A 186 -2.27 -2.37 -10.18
CA VAL A 186 -1.74 -1.00 -10.13
C VAL A 186 -2.50 -0.17 -11.16
N PHE A 187 -3.21 0.87 -10.72
CA PHE A 187 -4.07 1.69 -11.54
C PHE A 187 -3.69 3.17 -11.45
N TRP A 188 -3.64 3.86 -12.59
CA TRP A 188 -3.30 5.27 -12.70
C TRP A 188 -4.46 6.01 -13.36
N GLN A 189 -5.36 6.57 -12.55
CA GLN A 189 -6.44 7.44 -13.01
C GLN A 189 -5.89 8.86 -13.19
N VAL A 190 -6.01 9.42 -14.39
CA VAL A 190 -5.38 10.69 -14.77
C VAL A 190 -6.42 11.64 -15.35
N GLY A 191 -6.66 12.77 -14.66
CA GLY A 191 -7.70 13.76 -14.94
C GLY A 191 -7.54 14.52 -16.25
N SER A 192 -6.33 14.54 -16.81
CA SER A 192 -6.06 14.94 -18.20
C SER A 192 -5.22 13.88 -18.91
N SER A 193 -3.92 14.15 -19.14
CA SER A 193 -3.03 13.34 -19.96
C SER A 193 -1.87 12.75 -19.17
N ALA A 194 -1.39 11.58 -19.62
CA ALA A 194 -0.21 10.92 -19.08
C ALA A 194 0.96 10.99 -20.08
N THR A 195 2.17 11.26 -19.59
CA THR A 195 3.42 11.21 -20.36
C THR A 195 4.39 10.23 -19.70
N ILE A 196 4.92 9.28 -20.46
CA ILE A 196 5.92 8.31 -20.02
C ILE A 196 7.24 8.59 -20.74
N GLY A 197 8.26 8.94 -19.97
CA GLY A 197 9.58 9.40 -20.43
C GLY A 197 10.47 8.31 -21.02
N THR A 198 11.52 8.75 -21.71
CA THR A 198 12.41 7.92 -22.53
C THR A 198 13.05 6.82 -21.70
N GLY A 199 12.91 5.57 -22.13
CA GLY A 199 13.49 4.42 -21.42
C GLY A 199 12.94 4.15 -20.01
N ALA A 200 11.81 4.75 -19.61
CA ALA A 200 11.20 4.46 -18.32
C ALA A 200 10.63 3.02 -18.26
N ALA A 201 10.81 2.35 -17.13
CA ALA A 201 10.21 1.05 -16.82
C ALA A 201 8.95 1.26 -15.96
N PHE A 202 7.80 1.27 -16.61
CA PHE A 202 6.50 1.60 -16.04
C PHE A 202 5.67 0.35 -15.71
N GLN A 203 4.89 0.42 -14.63
CA GLN A 203 4.03 -0.65 -14.13
C GLN A 203 2.57 -0.19 -13.98
N GLY A 204 1.62 -0.97 -14.46
CA GLY A 204 0.19 -0.80 -14.19
C GLY A 204 -0.65 -0.25 -15.34
N THR A 205 -1.96 -0.13 -15.09
CA THR A 205 -2.97 0.29 -16.06
C THR A 205 -3.21 1.80 -15.98
N VAL A 206 -2.88 2.53 -17.04
CA VAL A 206 -3.17 3.96 -17.17
C VAL A 206 -4.59 4.14 -17.72
N LEU A 207 -5.41 4.86 -16.96
CA LEU A 207 -6.77 5.28 -17.27
C LEU A 207 -6.77 6.80 -17.43
N ALA A 208 -6.43 7.29 -18.63
CA ALA A 208 -6.30 8.72 -18.90
C ALA A 208 -7.59 9.32 -19.47
N GLN A 209 -7.96 10.50 -18.98
CA GLN A 209 -9.14 11.23 -19.45
C GLN A 209 -8.98 11.71 -20.90
N THR A 210 -7.82 12.29 -21.24
CA THR A 210 -7.54 12.82 -22.59
C THR A 210 -6.60 11.91 -23.36
N SER A 211 -5.27 12.09 -23.25
CA SER A 211 -4.28 11.40 -24.10
C SER A 211 -3.20 10.70 -23.28
N ILE A 212 -2.50 9.76 -23.92
CA ILE A 212 -1.31 9.11 -23.36
C ILE A 212 -0.18 9.21 -24.37
N THR A 213 0.99 9.66 -23.94
CA THR A 213 2.21 9.66 -24.75
C THR A 213 3.26 8.79 -24.08
N ALA A 214 3.64 7.67 -24.70
CA ALA A 214 4.86 6.96 -24.36
C ALA A 214 5.97 7.39 -25.34
N THR A 215 7.09 7.84 -24.80
CA THR A 215 8.24 8.30 -25.58
C THR A 215 9.27 7.18 -25.78
N THR A 216 10.30 7.46 -26.59
CA THR A 216 11.25 6.48 -27.13
C THR A 216 11.70 5.42 -26.11
N SER A 217 11.55 4.14 -26.45
CA SER A 217 12.07 3.00 -25.69
C SER A 217 11.51 2.82 -24.26
N ALA A 218 10.45 3.53 -23.87
CA ALA A 218 9.76 3.22 -22.61
C ALA A 218 9.18 1.79 -22.65
N THR A 219 9.28 1.08 -21.53
CA THR A 219 8.79 -0.29 -21.35
C THR A 219 7.65 -0.30 -20.34
N ILE A 220 6.47 -0.78 -20.74
CA ILE A 220 5.24 -0.77 -19.97
C ILE A 220 4.82 -2.21 -19.68
N VAL A 221 4.82 -2.62 -18.42
CA VAL A 221 4.13 -3.84 -17.96
C VAL A 221 2.78 -3.41 -17.38
N GLY A 222 1.75 -3.41 -18.22
CA GLY A 222 0.57 -2.59 -17.99
C GLY A 222 -0.27 -2.36 -19.23
N ARG A 223 -1.08 -1.29 -19.20
CA ARG A 223 -2.01 -0.93 -20.28
C ARG A 223 -2.10 0.58 -20.44
N LEU A 224 -2.26 1.07 -21.67
CA LEU A 224 -2.41 2.49 -21.97
C LEU A 224 -3.81 2.75 -22.54
N LEU A 225 -4.75 3.17 -21.70
CA LEU A 225 -6.18 3.32 -22.04
C LEU A 225 -6.59 4.80 -21.98
N ALA A 226 -6.78 5.43 -23.14
CA ALA A 226 -7.13 6.85 -23.30
C ALA A 226 -8.61 7.02 -23.69
N ARG A 227 -9.37 7.76 -22.88
CA ARG A 227 -10.84 7.84 -22.98
C ARG A 227 -11.38 8.77 -24.07
N THR A 228 -10.69 9.87 -24.39
CA THR A 228 -11.25 10.91 -25.28
C THR A 228 -10.31 11.44 -26.37
N ALA A 229 -9.00 11.24 -26.25
CA ALA A 229 -8.03 11.63 -27.27
C ALA A 229 -7.11 10.45 -27.69
N ALA A 230 -5.87 10.74 -28.06
CA ALA A 230 -4.98 9.78 -28.72
C ALA A 230 -4.06 9.03 -27.75
N VAL A 231 -3.57 7.86 -28.18
CA VAL A 231 -2.34 7.27 -27.65
C VAL A 231 -1.22 7.45 -28.68
N THR A 232 -0.10 8.03 -28.25
CA THR A 232 1.09 8.26 -29.08
C THR A 232 2.27 7.47 -28.53
N LEU A 233 2.98 6.74 -29.39
CA LEU A 233 4.01 5.75 -29.05
C LEU A 233 5.26 5.96 -29.89
N ASP A 234 6.42 5.62 -29.33
CA ASP A 234 7.70 5.57 -30.02
C ASP A 234 8.57 4.43 -29.47
N THR A 235 8.83 3.43 -30.32
CA THR A 235 9.81 2.35 -30.07
C THR A 235 9.59 1.63 -28.72
N ASN A 236 8.33 1.49 -28.28
CA ASN A 236 7.97 1.00 -26.95
C ASN A 236 7.84 -0.52 -26.88
N THR A 237 8.03 -1.10 -25.69
CA THR A 237 7.55 -2.46 -25.40
C THR A 237 6.39 -2.36 -24.42
N ILE A 238 5.21 -2.84 -24.81
CA ILE A 238 3.99 -2.80 -23.99
C ILE A 238 3.50 -4.23 -23.81
N THR A 239 3.31 -4.66 -22.57
CA THR A 239 2.85 -6.01 -22.23
C THR A 239 1.65 -5.95 -21.29
N ALA A 240 0.48 -6.31 -21.81
CA ALA A 240 -0.76 -6.39 -21.06
C ALA A 240 -0.67 -7.52 -20.00
N PRO A 241 -0.90 -7.25 -18.71
CA PRO A 241 -0.87 -8.28 -17.68
C PRO A 241 -1.97 -9.33 -17.90
N THR A 242 -1.56 -10.57 -18.21
CA THR A 242 -2.44 -11.74 -18.36
C THR A 242 -2.51 -12.54 -17.05
N GLY A 243 -3.49 -13.45 -16.94
CA GLY A 243 -3.64 -14.31 -15.77
C GLY A 243 -3.99 -13.57 -14.47
N CYS A 244 -4.34 -12.28 -14.54
CA CYS A 244 -4.85 -11.53 -13.40
C CYS A 244 -6.04 -12.27 -12.78
N ALA A 245 -5.98 -12.51 -11.47
CA ALA A 245 -7.19 -12.77 -10.70
C ALA A 245 -8.19 -11.61 -10.92
N ALA A 246 -9.49 -11.86 -10.70
CA ALA A 246 -10.43 -10.76 -10.55
C ALA A 246 -9.84 -9.79 -9.51
N PRO A 247 -9.66 -8.48 -9.82
CA PRO A 247 -8.87 -7.61 -8.96
C PRO A 247 -9.43 -7.65 -7.54
N GLY A 248 -8.55 -7.62 -6.55
CA GLY A 248 -9.01 -7.43 -5.18
C GLY A 248 -9.87 -6.17 -5.10
N THR A 249 -10.87 -6.16 -4.23
CA THR A 249 -11.36 -4.87 -3.73
C THR A 249 -10.13 -4.12 -3.19
N PRO A 250 -9.95 -2.83 -3.50
CA PRO A 250 -8.83 -2.07 -2.95
C PRO A 250 -8.92 -2.20 -1.43
N SER A 251 -7.89 -2.81 -0.83
CA SER A 251 -7.97 -3.29 0.56
C SER A 251 -8.24 -2.09 1.46
N GLY A 252 -9.48 -2.03 1.97
CA GLY A 252 -9.94 -0.89 2.76
C GLY A 252 -9.04 -0.75 3.97
N THR A 253 -8.43 0.42 4.14
CA THR A 253 -7.53 0.59 5.27
C THR A 253 -8.33 0.60 6.56
N VAL A 254 -7.90 -0.23 7.50
CA VAL A 254 -8.54 -0.40 8.79
C VAL A 254 -7.75 0.43 9.78
N ALA A 255 -8.40 1.45 10.35
CA ALA A 255 -7.84 2.22 11.45
C ALA A 255 -7.37 1.27 12.56
N PRO A 256 -6.20 1.51 13.18
CA PRO A 256 -5.63 0.58 14.13
C PRO A 256 -6.54 0.39 15.35
N THR A 257 -6.38 -0.74 16.03
CA THR A 257 -6.99 -1.00 17.34
C THR A 257 -6.04 -1.86 18.15
N ILE A 258 -5.59 -1.35 19.30
CA ILE A 258 -4.71 -2.07 20.23
C ILE A 258 -5.51 -3.22 20.86
N THR A 259 -4.90 -4.41 20.88
CA THR A 259 -5.52 -5.69 21.27
C THR A 259 -4.73 -6.45 22.33
N SER A 260 -3.57 -5.94 22.76
CA SER A 260 -2.83 -6.46 23.90
C SER A 260 -3.50 -6.10 25.22
N ASP A 261 -3.58 -7.09 26.11
CA ASP A 261 -3.86 -6.88 27.54
C ASP A 261 -2.86 -5.89 28.17
N ALA A 262 -3.18 -5.42 29.39
CA ALA A 262 -2.27 -4.57 30.15
C ALA A 262 -0.92 -5.28 30.41
N PRO A 263 0.21 -4.53 30.41
CA PRO A 263 1.51 -5.09 30.78
C PRO A 263 1.50 -5.58 32.23
N ALA A 264 2.23 -6.67 32.48
CA ALA A 264 2.45 -7.16 33.84
C ALA A 264 3.47 -6.28 34.58
N ASP A 265 3.41 -6.29 35.91
CA ASP A 265 4.37 -5.59 36.76
C ASP A 265 5.80 -6.11 36.57
N ALA A 266 6.75 -5.23 36.79
CA ALA A 266 8.18 -5.47 36.68
C ALA A 266 8.82 -5.74 38.05
N THR A 267 10.06 -6.25 38.04
CA THR A 267 10.93 -6.28 39.23
C THR A 267 12.29 -5.71 38.87
N ALA A 268 12.79 -4.76 39.66
CA ALA A 268 14.07 -4.12 39.42
C ALA A 268 15.21 -5.15 39.31
N GLY A 269 16.12 -4.96 38.35
CA GLY A 269 17.22 -5.88 38.05
C GLY A 269 16.81 -7.17 37.32
N THR A 270 15.53 -7.39 37.04
CA THR A 270 15.03 -8.57 36.32
C THR A 270 14.75 -8.23 34.85
N PRO A 271 15.18 -9.05 33.87
CA PRO A 271 14.83 -8.84 32.47
C PRO A 271 13.31 -8.84 32.26
N TYR A 272 12.83 -7.93 31.41
CA TYR A 272 11.41 -7.69 31.16
C TYR A 272 11.13 -7.65 29.66
N SER A 273 9.96 -8.17 29.27
CA SER A 273 9.45 -8.08 27.90
C SER A 273 7.92 -8.15 27.89
N HIS A 274 7.28 -7.21 27.19
CA HIS A 274 5.85 -7.20 26.89
C HIS A 274 5.67 -6.67 25.46
N THR A 275 4.83 -7.32 24.65
CA THR A 275 4.54 -6.87 23.28
C THR A 275 3.15 -6.27 23.20
N VAL A 276 3.10 -4.97 22.92
CA VAL A 276 1.86 -4.30 22.53
C VAL A 276 1.47 -4.84 21.16
N THR A 277 0.23 -5.32 21.02
CA THR A 277 -0.31 -5.79 19.75
C THR A 277 -1.41 -4.85 19.28
N ALA A 278 -1.47 -4.60 17.98
CA ALA A 278 -2.56 -3.87 17.36
C ALA A 278 -2.99 -4.53 16.07
N THR A 279 -4.30 -4.60 15.87
CA THR A 279 -4.89 -4.84 14.55
C THR A 279 -4.88 -3.55 13.74
N GLY A 280 -4.97 -3.65 12.41
CA GLY A 280 -5.00 -2.53 11.48
C GLY A 280 -4.59 -2.96 10.08
N THR A 281 -4.88 -2.14 9.07
CA THR A 281 -4.36 -2.32 7.71
C THR A 281 -4.09 -0.94 7.12
N PRO A 282 -2.84 -0.55 6.76
CA PRO A 282 -1.59 -1.30 6.88
C PRO A 282 -1.23 -1.74 8.31
N THR A 283 -0.18 -2.54 8.46
CA THR A 283 0.38 -2.92 9.78
C THR A 283 0.72 -1.65 10.58
N PRO A 284 0.27 -1.52 11.85
CA PRO A 284 0.62 -0.36 12.66
C PRO A 284 2.08 -0.37 13.13
N THR A 285 2.70 0.81 13.19
CA THR A 285 3.89 1.08 14.01
C THR A 285 3.46 1.71 15.34
N PHE A 286 4.36 1.69 16.33
CA PHE A 286 4.07 2.06 17.72
C PHE A 286 5.00 3.17 18.21
N LEU A 287 4.47 4.11 18.99
CA LEU A 287 5.25 5.15 19.64
C LEU A 287 4.72 5.49 21.03
N ILE A 288 5.58 5.97 21.93
CA ILE A 288 5.17 6.53 23.22
C ILE A 288 4.70 7.98 22.97
N SER A 289 3.40 8.21 23.15
CA SER A 289 2.75 9.49 22.84
C SER A 289 2.68 10.45 24.05
N SER A 290 2.74 9.91 25.26
CA SER A 290 2.85 10.66 26.52
C SER A 290 3.35 9.75 27.66
N GLY A 291 3.91 10.36 28.71
CA GLY A 291 4.54 9.64 29.81
C GLY A 291 5.91 9.06 29.45
N GLU A 292 6.49 8.29 30.38
CA GLU A 292 7.81 7.67 30.22
C GLU A 292 7.75 6.18 30.59
N LEU A 293 8.59 5.36 29.93
CA LEU A 293 8.75 3.96 30.29
C LEU A 293 9.60 3.82 31.57
N PRO A 294 9.40 2.77 32.40
CA PRO A 294 10.28 2.45 33.52
C PRO A 294 11.77 2.47 33.14
N ALA A 295 12.58 3.16 33.94
CA ALA A 295 13.99 3.41 33.63
C ALA A 295 14.78 2.10 33.39
N GLY A 296 15.21 1.88 32.14
CA GLY A 296 15.86 0.63 31.70
C GLY A 296 15.02 -0.22 30.73
N LEU A 297 13.82 0.26 30.33
CA LEU A 297 13.02 -0.28 29.22
C LEU A 297 13.06 0.64 28.00
N SER A 298 12.88 0.06 26.81
CA SER A 298 12.60 0.78 25.56
C SER A 298 11.51 0.08 24.76
N LEU A 299 10.83 0.84 23.90
CA LEU A 299 9.88 0.34 22.90
C LEU A 299 10.62 0.12 21.58
N ASN A 300 10.36 -1.01 20.91
CA ASN A 300 10.63 -1.19 19.49
C ASN A 300 9.42 -0.70 18.68
N GLU A 301 9.62 0.34 17.86
CA GLU A 301 8.55 1.02 17.11
C GLU A 301 7.95 0.17 15.98
N ASP A 302 8.72 -0.76 15.41
CA ASP A 302 8.28 -1.68 14.36
C ASP A 302 7.53 -2.91 14.90
N THR A 303 7.91 -3.41 16.09
CA THR A 303 7.36 -4.67 16.64
C THR A 303 6.39 -4.49 17.81
N GLY A 304 6.25 -3.29 18.36
CA GLY A 304 5.44 -3.02 19.54
C GLY A 304 6.03 -3.59 20.85
N THR A 305 7.25 -4.12 20.82
CA THR A 305 7.86 -4.81 21.97
C THR A 305 8.52 -3.81 22.92
N ILE A 306 7.99 -3.70 24.14
CA ILE A 306 8.62 -3.02 25.27
C ILE A 306 9.53 -4.03 25.98
N SER A 307 10.83 -3.77 26.05
CA SER A 307 11.80 -4.71 26.63
C SER A 307 12.99 -4.02 27.29
N GLY A 308 13.70 -4.76 28.15
CA GLY A 308 14.92 -4.28 28.80
C GLY A 308 15.14 -4.89 30.18
N THR A 309 15.67 -4.10 31.11
CA THR A 309 15.85 -4.47 32.52
C THR A 309 15.59 -3.25 33.40
N PRO A 310 14.41 -3.14 34.04
CA PRO A 310 14.07 -2.01 34.89
C PRO A 310 15.07 -1.84 36.04
N THR A 311 15.46 -0.60 36.32
CA THR A 311 16.52 -0.28 37.30
C THR A 311 15.99 0.40 38.56
N THR A 312 14.97 1.25 38.41
CA THR A 312 14.42 2.07 39.48
C THR A 312 13.04 1.54 39.90
N PRO A 313 12.84 1.17 41.17
CA PRO A 313 11.52 0.77 41.67
C PRO A 313 10.51 1.91 41.70
N GLY A 314 9.26 1.64 41.34
CA GLY A 314 8.15 2.58 41.31
C GLY A 314 7.23 2.41 40.10
N SER A 315 6.06 3.04 40.17
CA SER A 315 5.05 3.04 39.11
C SER A 315 5.36 4.06 38.01
N SER A 316 5.23 3.64 36.75
CA SER A 316 5.34 4.50 35.57
C SER A 316 4.10 4.34 34.68
N THR A 317 3.46 5.45 34.32
CA THR A 317 2.29 5.49 33.43
C THR A 317 2.67 6.17 32.12
N PHE A 318 2.30 5.55 31.00
CA PHE A 318 2.61 6.00 29.65
C PHE A 318 1.51 5.62 28.65
N THR A 319 1.40 6.36 27.55
CA THR A 319 0.39 6.14 26.51
C THR A 319 1.06 5.67 25.23
N VAL A 320 0.76 4.44 24.78
CA VAL A 320 1.20 3.92 23.49
C VAL A 320 0.19 4.33 22.41
N SER A 321 0.69 4.90 21.33
CA SER A 321 -0.06 5.18 20.10
C SER A 321 0.35 4.19 19.01
N ALA A 322 -0.59 3.38 18.53
CA ALA A 322 -0.44 2.58 17.33
C ALA A 322 -1.02 3.35 16.12
N GLY A 323 -0.24 3.48 15.04
CA GLY A 323 -0.62 4.25 13.85
C GLY A 323 -0.20 3.54 12.55
N ASN A 324 -1.04 3.61 11.52
CA ASN A 324 -0.78 3.03 10.19
C ASN A 324 -1.09 3.98 9.03
N GLY A 325 -1.19 5.29 9.31
CA GLY A 325 -1.63 6.31 8.36
C GLY A 325 -3.16 6.44 8.21
N THR A 326 -3.95 5.53 8.75
CA THR A 326 -5.42 5.61 8.77
C THR A 326 -5.93 6.08 10.12
N ALA A 327 -6.69 7.17 10.13
CA ALA A 327 -7.23 7.76 11.35
C ALA A 327 -8.53 7.04 11.81
N PRO A 328 -8.81 6.99 13.13
CA PRO A 328 -7.95 7.45 14.23
C PRO A 328 -6.79 6.50 14.52
N ASN A 329 -5.66 7.03 15.02
CA ASN A 329 -4.67 6.19 15.70
C ASN A 329 -5.30 5.57 16.95
N ALA A 330 -4.89 4.36 17.31
CA ALA A 330 -5.32 3.72 18.54
C ALA A 330 -4.37 4.12 19.68
N THR A 331 -4.92 4.65 20.77
CA THR A 331 -4.17 4.99 21.97
C THR A 331 -4.59 4.10 23.14
N ALA A 332 -3.62 3.55 23.84
CA ALA A 332 -3.82 2.83 25.10
C ALA A 332 -2.92 3.42 26.18
N GLU A 333 -3.50 3.76 27.32
CA GLU A 333 -2.74 4.11 28.52
C GLU A 333 -2.39 2.81 29.27
N TYR A 334 -1.12 2.69 29.65
CA TYR A 334 -0.57 1.57 30.38
C TYR A 334 0.19 2.06 31.61
N THR A 335 0.17 1.26 32.67
CA THR A 335 0.96 1.45 33.88
C THR A 335 1.74 0.18 34.17
N VAL A 336 3.00 0.32 34.57
CA VAL A 336 3.83 -0.77 35.07
C VAL A 336 4.36 -0.36 36.43
N ASP A 337 4.07 -1.13 37.50
CA ASP A 337 4.80 -0.99 38.75
C ASP A 337 6.10 -1.78 38.70
N THR A 338 7.21 -1.15 39.07
CA THR A 338 8.51 -1.82 39.19
C THR A 338 8.75 -2.13 40.66
N ALA A 339 8.51 -3.38 41.05
CA ALA A 339 8.78 -3.86 42.40
C ALA A 339 10.27 -3.79 42.74
N ARG A 340 10.59 -3.62 44.04
CA ARG A 340 11.97 -3.76 44.53
C ARG A 340 12.46 -5.19 44.36
N ALA A 341 13.70 -5.34 43.89
CA ALA A 341 14.40 -6.62 43.90
C ALA A 341 14.39 -7.23 45.32
N VAL A 342 13.96 -8.48 45.45
CA VAL A 342 14.06 -9.21 46.72
C VAL A 342 15.52 -9.61 46.91
N VAL A 343 16.26 -8.82 47.69
CA VAL A 343 17.64 -9.13 48.06
C VAL A 343 17.63 -10.34 49.00
N VAL A 344 17.87 -11.52 48.43
CA VAL A 344 18.15 -12.73 49.21
C VAL A 344 19.49 -12.55 49.92
N THR A 345 19.44 -12.19 51.20
CA THR A 345 20.63 -12.19 52.07
C THR A 345 21.22 -13.60 52.03
N PRO A 346 22.49 -13.78 51.62
CA PRO A 346 23.09 -15.11 51.58
C PRO A 346 23.12 -15.69 52.99
N THR A 347 22.62 -16.92 53.13
CA THR A 347 22.73 -17.68 54.39
C THR A 347 24.19 -17.66 54.83
N PRO A 348 24.51 -17.20 56.05
CA PRO A 348 25.90 -17.05 56.46
C PRO A 348 26.61 -18.39 56.40
N THR A 349 27.69 -18.47 55.61
CA THR A 349 28.55 -19.65 55.54
C THR A 349 28.94 -20.05 56.96
N PRO A 350 28.70 -21.31 57.38
CA PRO A 350 28.95 -21.70 58.77
C PRO A 350 30.43 -21.51 59.10
N THR A 351 30.70 -20.73 60.15
CA THR A 351 32.05 -20.50 60.66
C THR A 351 32.73 -21.86 60.91
N PRO A 352 33.93 -22.11 60.38
CA PRO A 352 34.61 -23.39 60.58
C PRO A 352 34.91 -23.59 62.07
N THR A 353 34.24 -24.54 62.69
CA THR A 353 34.54 -24.97 64.07
C THR A 353 35.94 -25.56 64.11
N ASN A 354 36.81 -25.02 64.97
CA ASN A 354 38.13 -25.58 65.22
C ASN A 354 38.01 -26.93 65.96
N THR A 355 37.90 -28.01 65.19
CA THR A 355 38.00 -29.38 65.71
C THR A 355 39.38 -29.58 66.34
N ALA A 356 39.40 -30.05 67.59
CA ALA A 356 40.64 -30.22 68.34
C ALA A 356 41.58 -31.26 67.68
N THR A 357 42.88 -30.95 67.65
CA THR A 357 43.92 -31.79 67.07
C THR A 357 43.98 -33.17 67.75
N PRO A 358 43.79 -34.29 67.05
CA PRO A 358 43.96 -35.62 67.62
C PRO A 358 45.45 -35.96 67.78
N THR A 359 45.82 -36.48 68.95
CA THR A 359 47.17 -36.99 69.26
C THR A 359 47.50 -38.22 68.40
N PRO A 360 48.70 -38.32 67.79
CA PRO A 360 49.07 -39.48 66.97
C PRO A 360 49.32 -40.73 67.80
N THR A 361 48.77 -41.87 67.35
CA THR A 361 49.04 -43.22 67.87
C THR A 361 49.59 -44.09 66.72
N PRO A 362 50.65 -44.90 66.90
CA PRO A 362 51.41 -45.44 65.78
C PRO A 362 50.82 -46.70 65.11
N THR A 363 50.82 -46.65 63.78
CA THR A 363 51.06 -47.70 62.76
C THR A 363 50.90 -49.18 63.10
N ASN A 364 50.10 -49.91 62.29
CA ASN A 364 50.50 -51.23 61.78
C ASN A 364 49.90 -51.59 60.40
N THR A 365 50.74 -51.47 59.37
CA THR A 365 51.00 -52.43 58.27
C THR A 365 49.86 -53.15 57.51
N ALA A 366 49.73 -52.77 56.22
CA ALA A 366 49.40 -53.57 55.01
C ALA A 366 48.01 -54.23 54.82
N THR A 367 47.36 -53.92 53.69
CA THR A 367 47.15 -54.83 52.52
C THR A 367 46.49 -54.03 51.36
N PRO A 368 46.90 -54.19 50.08
CA PRO A 368 46.34 -53.41 48.96
C PRO A 368 45.06 -54.02 48.35
N THR A 369 44.17 -53.16 47.84
CA THR A 369 42.92 -53.49 47.12
C THR A 369 42.78 -52.49 45.94
N PRO A 370 42.27 -52.90 44.75
CA PRO A 370 42.80 -52.35 43.48
C PRO A 370 42.14 -51.07 42.94
N THR A 371 42.90 -50.43 42.04
CA THR A 371 42.59 -49.22 41.27
C THR A 371 41.34 -49.33 40.39
N PRO A 372 40.36 -48.41 40.49
CA PRO A 372 39.41 -48.10 39.42
C PRO A 372 39.97 -47.05 38.44
N THR A 373 39.58 -47.19 37.18
CA THR A 373 39.97 -46.39 35.99
C THR A 373 39.75 -44.87 36.14
N PRO A 374 40.61 -44.00 35.57
CA PRO A 374 40.36 -42.56 35.52
C PRO A 374 39.22 -42.21 34.55
N THR A 375 38.25 -41.44 35.03
CA THR A 375 37.26 -40.72 34.20
C THR A 375 37.65 -39.25 34.16
N THR A 376 37.82 -38.68 32.97
CA THR A 376 38.28 -37.30 32.79
C THR A 376 37.16 -36.28 33.02
N THR A 377 37.31 -35.43 34.04
CA THR A 377 36.49 -34.23 34.22
C THR A 377 36.66 -33.28 33.01
N PRO A 378 35.57 -32.75 32.42
CA PRO A 378 35.68 -31.73 31.37
C PRO A 378 36.17 -30.40 31.96
N THR A 379 37.31 -29.91 31.47
CA THR A 379 37.86 -28.58 31.81
C THR A 379 36.97 -27.47 31.27
N PRO A 380 36.64 -26.41 32.05
CA PRO A 380 35.89 -25.26 31.53
C PRO A 380 36.74 -24.48 30.51
N THR A 381 36.15 -24.17 29.35
CA THR A 381 36.78 -23.35 28.32
C THR A 381 36.93 -21.89 28.78
N PRO A 382 38.12 -21.28 28.69
CA PRO A 382 38.28 -19.85 29.01
C PRO A 382 37.66 -18.96 27.93
N THR A 383 36.87 -17.96 28.36
CA THR A 383 36.34 -16.91 27.48
C THR A 383 37.49 -16.05 26.92
N PRO A 384 37.54 -15.78 25.60
CA PRO A 384 38.60 -14.98 25.01
C PRO A 384 38.44 -13.48 25.32
N THR A 385 39.49 -12.86 25.87
CA THR A 385 39.63 -11.41 26.00
C THR A 385 39.72 -10.75 24.61
N PRO A 386 39.06 -9.60 24.35
CA PRO A 386 39.18 -8.90 23.07
C PRO A 386 40.62 -8.36 22.87
N SER A 387 41.25 -8.78 21.77
CA SER A 387 42.57 -8.29 21.35
C SER A 387 42.43 -7.04 20.48
N ASN A 388 43.06 -5.94 20.88
CA ASN A 388 43.26 -4.77 20.02
C ASN A 388 44.35 -5.09 18.98
N THR A 389 43.95 -5.39 17.74
CA THR A 389 44.85 -5.67 16.62
C THR A 389 44.76 -4.54 15.58
N ALA A 390 45.91 -4.06 15.10
CA ALA A 390 46.00 -2.81 14.34
C ALA A 390 45.45 -2.87 12.90
N THR A 391 44.98 -1.72 12.43
CA THR A 391 44.49 -1.49 11.06
C THR A 391 45.58 -1.75 10.00
N PRO A 392 45.37 -2.62 9.00
CA PRO A 392 46.25 -2.73 7.85
C PRO A 392 46.00 -1.60 6.83
N THR A 393 47.08 -0.97 6.37
CA THR A 393 47.06 0.05 5.31
C THR A 393 46.58 -0.53 3.96
N PRO A 394 45.74 0.17 3.16
CA PRO A 394 45.33 -0.32 1.85
C PRO A 394 46.51 -0.39 0.87
N SER A 395 46.74 -1.57 0.30
CA SER A 395 47.72 -1.77 -0.78
C SER A 395 47.01 -1.66 -2.14
N ASN A 396 47.50 -0.77 -3.01
CA ASN A 396 47.01 -0.67 -4.38
C ASN A 396 47.64 -1.78 -5.25
N THR A 397 46.80 -2.68 -5.79
CA THR A 397 47.21 -3.68 -6.79
C THR A 397 46.22 -3.66 -7.96
N ALA A 398 46.73 -3.82 -9.18
CA ALA A 398 46.02 -3.44 -10.41
C ALA A 398 44.90 -4.39 -10.87
N THR A 399 43.94 -3.82 -11.61
CA THR A 399 42.86 -4.52 -12.33
C THR A 399 43.40 -5.48 -13.40
N PRO A 400 42.88 -6.72 -13.51
CA PRO A 400 43.19 -7.60 -14.62
C PRO A 400 42.44 -7.18 -15.90
N THR A 401 43.17 -7.00 -16.99
CA THR A 401 42.62 -6.73 -18.34
C THR A 401 41.92 -7.98 -18.90
N PRO A 402 40.73 -7.85 -19.52
CA PRO A 402 40.08 -8.98 -20.21
C PRO A 402 40.79 -9.31 -21.54
N THR A 403 41.29 -10.54 -21.67
CA THR A 403 41.81 -11.09 -22.93
C THR A 403 40.66 -11.49 -23.86
N PRO A 404 40.67 -11.13 -25.16
CA PRO A 404 39.58 -11.46 -26.08
C PRO A 404 39.54 -12.96 -26.42
N THR A 405 38.35 -13.56 -26.36
CA THR A 405 38.09 -14.92 -26.85
C THR A 405 37.96 -14.91 -28.38
N ALA A 406 38.57 -15.88 -29.06
CA ALA A 406 38.68 -15.91 -30.51
C ALA A 406 37.41 -16.39 -31.23
N THR A 407 37.20 -15.84 -32.44
CA THR A 407 36.18 -16.27 -33.41
C THR A 407 36.36 -17.73 -33.84
N SER A 408 35.26 -18.47 -33.97
CA SER A 408 35.19 -19.67 -34.82
C SER A 408 33.98 -19.60 -35.75
N THR A 409 34.21 -19.86 -37.04
CA THR A 409 33.19 -19.80 -38.09
C THR A 409 32.84 -21.20 -38.55
N ALA A 410 31.55 -21.57 -38.51
CA ALA A 410 31.05 -22.79 -39.13
C ALA A 410 29.63 -22.60 -39.67
N THR A 411 29.48 -22.71 -41.00
CA THR A 411 28.20 -22.55 -41.70
C THR A 411 27.54 -23.92 -41.92
N ALA A 412 26.24 -24.05 -41.61
CA ALA A 412 25.38 -25.11 -42.16
C ALA A 412 23.90 -24.71 -42.15
N THR A 413 23.36 -24.31 -43.30
CA THR A 413 21.92 -24.08 -43.50
C THR A 413 21.27 -25.34 -44.10
N PRO A 414 20.21 -25.89 -43.51
CA PRO A 414 19.34 -26.87 -44.17
C PRO A 414 18.17 -26.16 -44.89
N THR A 415 18.20 -26.15 -46.22
CA THR A 415 17.08 -25.70 -47.06
C THR A 415 15.93 -26.72 -47.03
N PRO A 416 14.66 -26.32 -46.92
CA PRO A 416 13.53 -27.25 -47.02
C PRO A 416 13.34 -27.74 -48.47
N ALA A 417 13.22 -29.06 -48.64
CA ALA A 417 12.87 -29.69 -49.91
C ALA A 417 11.40 -30.11 -49.95
N ALA A 418 10.73 -29.92 -51.09
CA ALA A 418 9.36 -30.38 -51.34
C ALA A 418 9.37 -31.58 -52.31
N GLY A 419 8.42 -32.53 -52.17
CA GLY A 419 8.33 -33.68 -53.08
C GLY A 419 7.28 -34.72 -52.69
N SER A 420 6.08 -34.60 -53.27
CA SER A 420 4.94 -35.50 -53.08
C SER A 420 5.16 -36.97 -53.49
N THR A 421 4.69 -37.92 -52.66
CA THR A 421 3.89 -39.14 -53.01
C THR A 421 3.61 -39.95 -51.73
N GLY A 422 2.53 -40.74 -51.56
CA GLY A 422 1.34 -40.93 -52.40
C GLY A 422 0.67 -42.30 -52.20
N GLY A 423 -0.43 -42.38 -51.42
CA GLY A 423 -1.33 -43.56 -51.34
C GLY A 423 -1.71 -44.04 -49.94
N GLY A 424 -2.84 -44.78 -49.80
CA GLY A 424 -3.06 -45.69 -48.67
C GLY A 424 -4.28 -45.49 -47.73
N GLY A 425 -5.50 -45.64 -48.25
CA GLY A 425 -6.63 -46.38 -47.64
C GLY A 425 -6.98 -46.32 -46.13
N THR A 426 -8.19 -45.81 -45.86
CA THR A 426 -9.22 -46.38 -44.94
C THR A 426 -8.89 -46.70 -43.47
N GLY A 427 -9.53 -45.96 -42.55
CA GLY A 427 -9.77 -46.36 -41.16
C GLY A 427 -10.87 -45.49 -40.52
N ALA A 428 -11.93 -46.09 -39.97
CA ALA A 428 -13.07 -45.35 -39.40
C ALA A 428 -13.05 -45.35 -37.86
N GLY A 429 -13.50 -44.26 -37.21
CA GLY A 429 -13.50 -44.15 -35.75
C GLY A 429 -14.14 -42.87 -35.17
N THR A 430 -15.47 -42.86 -35.06
CA THR A 430 -16.30 -42.18 -34.03
C THR A 430 -15.76 -40.93 -33.29
N GLY A 431 -16.42 -39.76 -33.45
CA GLY A 431 -16.01 -38.51 -32.78
C GLY A 431 -17.05 -37.37 -32.66
N SER A 432 -18.29 -37.66 -32.25
CA SER A 432 -19.30 -36.72 -31.70
C SER A 432 -19.39 -35.27 -32.26
N THR A 433 -20.23 -35.03 -33.27
CA THR A 433 -20.62 -33.67 -33.71
C THR A 433 -21.84 -33.11 -32.97
N ALA A 434 -21.60 -32.32 -31.92
CA ALA A 434 -22.52 -31.32 -31.35
C ALA A 434 -21.69 -30.41 -30.40
N LYS A 435 -22.03 -29.14 -30.13
CA LYS A 435 -23.28 -28.40 -30.32
C LYS A 435 -22.97 -26.93 -30.57
N ALA A 436 -23.58 -26.30 -31.58
CA ALA A 436 -23.52 -24.85 -31.73
C ALA A 436 -24.31 -24.17 -30.58
N LEU A 437 -23.68 -23.20 -29.92
CA LEU A 437 -24.37 -22.32 -28.96
C LEU A 437 -24.88 -21.10 -29.73
N ALA A 438 -26.20 -20.94 -29.81
CA ALA A 438 -26.82 -19.82 -30.48
C ALA A 438 -26.92 -18.61 -29.54
N GLU A 439 -26.57 -17.43 -30.03
CA GLU A 439 -27.11 -16.20 -29.49
C GLU A 439 -28.57 -16.05 -29.93
N THR A 440 -29.47 -15.76 -28.99
CA THR A 440 -30.66 -14.95 -29.26
C THR A 440 -31.17 -14.40 -27.92
N GLY A 441 -31.41 -13.09 -27.87
CA GLY A 441 -31.60 -12.38 -26.60
C GLY A 441 -32.95 -12.62 -25.92
N SER A 442 -33.04 -12.17 -24.66
CA SER A 442 -34.30 -11.85 -24.01
C SER A 442 -34.27 -10.40 -23.51
N ASN A 443 -35.44 -9.79 -23.40
CA ASN A 443 -35.62 -8.35 -23.22
C ASN A 443 -36.15 -7.98 -21.82
N ALA A 444 -36.38 -6.68 -21.64
CA ALA A 444 -37.23 -6.03 -20.63
C ALA A 444 -36.60 -5.72 -19.26
N THR A 445 -36.54 -4.42 -18.99
CA THR A 445 -36.38 -3.84 -17.66
C THR A 445 -37.73 -3.82 -16.91
N PRO A 446 -37.73 -3.89 -15.56
CA PRO A 446 -38.83 -3.41 -14.75
C PRO A 446 -38.60 -1.92 -14.41
N VAL A 447 -39.48 -1.03 -14.88
CA VAL A 447 -39.52 0.36 -14.40
C VAL A 447 -40.27 0.38 -13.06
N ILE A 448 -39.58 0.72 -11.98
CA ILE A 448 -40.22 0.89 -10.66
C ILE A 448 -40.83 2.30 -10.59
N LEU A 449 -42.15 2.36 -10.77
CA LEU A 449 -42.98 3.53 -10.50
C LEU A 449 -43.07 3.76 -8.98
N VAL A 450 -42.40 4.78 -8.47
CA VAL A 450 -42.66 5.34 -7.13
C VAL A 450 -43.42 6.66 -7.29
N GLY A 451 -44.76 6.59 -7.22
CA GLY A 451 -45.60 7.78 -7.11
C GLY A 451 -45.56 8.32 -5.67
N GLY A 452 -44.91 9.47 -5.46
CA GLY A 452 -44.77 10.12 -4.15
C GLY A 452 -45.38 11.52 -4.12
N LEU A 453 -46.69 11.61 -3.93
CA LEU A 453 -47.43 12.88 -3.86
C LEU A 453 -47.13 13.62 -2.53
N ILE A 454 -46.43 14.76 -2.58
CA ILE A 454 -46.30 15.68 -1.43
C ILE A 454 -46.68 17.11 -1.83
N ILE A 455 -47.98 17.37 -1.65
CA ILE A 455 -48.59 18.56 -1.02
C ILE A 455 -47.88 19.92 -1.20
N LEU A 456 -48.55 20.82 -1.93
CA LEU A 456 -48.36 22.27 -1.82
C LEU A 456 -48.97 22.81 -0.52
N ILE A 457 -48.16 23.43 0.34
CA ILE A 457 -48.60 24.46 1.28
C ILE A 457 -47.65 25.66 1.14
N GLY A 458 -48.19 26.81 0.77
CA GLY A 458 -47.46 28.08 0.75
C GLY A 458 -47.80 28.91 1.98
N VAL A 459 -46.78 29.52 2.59
CA VAL A 459 -46.93 30.62 3.55
C VAL A 459 -45.97 31.73 3.12
N ALA A 460 -46.48 32.96 3.04
CA ALA A 460 -45.72 34.17 2.75
C ALA A 460 -45.85 35.16 3.92
N LEU A 461 -45.10 36.27 3.85
CA LEU A 461 -44.92 37.31 4.89
C LEU A 461 -43.95 36.86 6.02
N ILE A 462 -43.09 37.72 6.59
CA ILE A 462 -43.05 39.20 6.53
C ILE A 462 -41.61 39.75 6.40
N THR A 463 -41.50 41.07 6.16
CA THR A 463 -40.31 41.84 5.75
C THR A 463 -39.19 42.05 6.77
N VAL A 464 -37.97 42.28 6.29
CA VAL A 464 -37.00 43.22 6.89
C VAL A 464 -36.45 44.17 5.79
N VAL A 465 -36.18 45.44 6.15
CA VAL A 465 -35.78 46.53 5.23
C VAL A 465 -34.25 46.71 5.18
N GLY A 466 -33.67 46.92 3.98
CA GLY A 466 -32.22 46.78 3.73
C GLY A 466 -31.46 47.88 2.95
N ILE A 467 -32.04 49.08 2.74
CA ILE A 467 -31.33 50.35 2.41
C ILE A 467 -30.51 50.45 1.09
N ARG A 468 -30.97 51.34 0.18
CA ARG A 468 -30.23 52.28 -0.75
C ARG A 468 -28.94 51.76 -1.45
N ARG A 469 -28.76 51.92 -2.77
CA ARG A 469 -28.90 53.18 -3.56
C ARG A 469 -29.16 52.92 -5.05
N ARG A 470 -29.94 53.81 -5.69
CA ARG A 470 -29.78 54.18 -7.12
C ARG A 470 -29.63 55.70 -7.23
N ARG A 471 -28.81 56.14 -8.18
CA ARG A 471 -28.80 57.47 -8.85
C ARG A 471 -28.83 57.16 -10.37
N ALA A 472 -29.61 57.89 -11.17
CA ALA A 472 -29.13 58.89 -12.14
C ALA A 472 -27.91 58.40 -12.97
N THR A 473 -27.90 58.43 -14.31
CA THR A 473 -28.74 59.08 -15.36
C THR A 473 -28.39 58.40 -16.71
N ASN A 474 -29.06 58.57 -17.85
CA ASN A 474 -30.20 59.41 -18.28
C ASN A 474 -31.31 58.52 -18.86
#